data_AF-A0A9W6Q7P6-F1
#
_entry.id   AF-A0A9W6Q7P6-F1
#
_cell.length_a   1.000
_cell.length_b   1.000
_cell.length_c   1.000
_cell.angle_alpha   90.00
_cell.angle_beta   90.00
_cell.angle_gamma   90.00
#
_symmetry.space_group_name_H-M   'P 1'
#
loop_
_entity.id
_entity.type
_entity.pdbx_description
1 polymer ?
#
loop_
_entity_poly.entity_id
_entity_poly.type
_entity_poly.pdbx_seq_one_letter_code
_entity_poly.pdbx_strand_id
1 'polypeptide(L)'
;MTFESEWARKSTEANQRFVDKAVAIAREVEVVLGHDSMTCPRQPVLRARDALADRLFGILAAARDASRTFYDVDQVAVAVVSDETGDSWIDPVADAVGTLAAAMARAATVLTGMLGSDLSDTTTGPWAGGVLDDVRNAAGEVIRRAEGPAAGRDDGVVPSGGTESP
;
A
#
# COMPACT_ATOMS: atom_id res chain seq x y z
N MET A 1 20.81 -15.70 24.39
CA MET A 1 19.74 -15.23 23.49
C MET A 1 18.52 -15.04 24.36
N THR A 2 18.00 -13.82 24.44
CA THR A 2 16.85 -13.48 25.29
C THR A 2 15.55 -13.63 24.49
N PHE A 3 14.42 -13.76 25.19
CA PHE A 3 13.10 -13.85 24.56
C PHE A 3 12.83 -12.65 23.64
N GLU A 4 13.21 -11.45 24.10
CA GLU A 4 13.04 -10.18 23.39
C GLU A 4 13.84 -10.17 22.08
N SER A 5 15.08 -10.66 22.09
CA SER A 5 15.91 -10.75 20.88
C SER A 5 15.38 -11.77 19.85
N GLU A 6 14.83 -12.89 20.32
CA GLU A 6 14.22 -13.89 19.44
C GLU A 6 12.88 -13.40 18.88
N TRP A 7 12.10 -12.68 19.70
CA TRP A 7 10.85 -12.03 19.34
C TRP A 7 11.07 -10.96 18.27
N ALA A 8 12.00 -10.03 18.49
CA ALA A 8 12.35 -8.99 17.52
C ALA A 8 12.73 -9.60 16.15
N ARG A 9 13.60 -10.62 16.13
CA ARG A 9 13.99 -11.31 14.89
C ARG A 9 12.81 -11.92 14.15
N LYS A 10 11.93 -12.66 14.85
CA LYS A 10 10.76 -13.29 14.23
C LYS A 10 9.77 -12.25 13.69
N SER A 11 9.59 -11.14 14.40
CA SER A 11 8.77 -10.01 13.96
C SER A 11 9.32 -9.38 12.69
N THR A 12 10.64 -9.13 12.62
CA THR A 12 11.28 -8.61 11.41
C THR A 12 11.09 -9.54 10.20
N GLU A 13 11.29 -10.85 10.38
CA GLU A 13 11.12 -11.84 9.30
C GLU A 13 9.67 -11.98 8.82
N ALA A 14 8.69 -11.85 9.72
CA ALA A 14 7.27 -11.85 9.36
C ALA A 14 6.88 -10.56 8.62
N ASN A 15 7.31 -9.41 9.14
CA ASN A 15 7.03 -8.09 8.54
C ASN A 15 7.63 -7.99 7.14
N GLN A 16 8.87 -8.45 6.93
CA GLN A 16 9.48 -8.44 5.60
C GLN A 16 8.68 -9.27 4.59
N ARG A 17 8.24 -10.48 4.97
CA ARG A 17 7.42 -11.33 4.08
C ARG A 17 6.07 -10.70 3.75
N PHE A 18 5.47 -9.99 4.72
CA PHE A 18 4.24 -9.25 4.48
C PHE A 18 4.47 -8.08 3.51
N VAL A 19 5.52 -7.28 3.74
CA VAL A 19 5.90 -6.16 2.89
C VAL A 19 6.18 -6.63 1.45
N ASP A 20 6.96 -7.69 1.26
CA ASP A 20 7.29 -8.22 -0.07
C ASP A 20 6.02 -8.60 -0.86
N LYS A 21 5.07 -9.29 -0.20
CA LYS A 21 3.77 -9.65 -0.80
C LYS A 21 2.95 -8.41 -1.13
N ALA A 22 2.92 -7.43 -0.24
CA ALA A 22 2.14 -6.21 -0.43
C ALA A 22 2.69 -5.34 -1.57
N VAL A 23 4.02 -5.25 -1.71
CA VAL A 23 4.69 -4.56 -2.82
C VAL A 23 4.38 -5.26 -4.16
N ALA A 24 4.42 -6.60 -4.19
CA ALA A 24 4.04 -7.35 -5.39
C ALA A 24 2.60 -7.04 -5.81
N ILE A 25 1.66 -7.03 -4.85
CA ILE A 25 0.26 -6.67 -5.10
C ILE A 25 0.12 -5.22 -5.58
N ALA A 26 0.84 -4.26 -4.97
CA ALA A 26 0.80 -2.86 -5.38
C ALA A 26 1.25 -2.68 -6.84
N ARG A 27 2.32 -3.37 -7.25
CA ARG A 27 2.81 -3.37 -8.65
C ARG A 27 1.80 -3.99 -9.61
N GLU A 28 1.14 -5.08 -9.23
CA GLU A 28 0.06 -5.66 -10.03
C GLU A 28 -1.12 -4.71 -10.20
N VAL A 29 -1.48 -3.97 -9.14
CA VAL A 29 -2.53 -2.95 -9.17
C VAL A 29 -2.17 -1.83 -10.16
N GLU A 30 -0.92 -1.34 -10.18
CA GLU A 30 -0.47 -0.36 -11.16
C GLU A 30 -0.61 -0.86 -12.61
N VAL A 31 -0.28 -2.13 -12.86
CA VAL A 31 -0.42 -2.74 -14.20
C VAL A 31 -1.89 -2.87 -14.60
N VAL A 32 -2.74 -3.40 -13.71
CA VAL A 32 -4.18 -3.57 -13.97
C VAL A 32 -4.84 -2.22 -14.24
N LEU A 33 -4.46 -1.21 -13.46
CA LEU A 33 -4.98 0.14 -13.59
C LEU A 33 -4.17 1.01 -14.56
N GLY A 34 -3.27 0.46 -15.37
CA GLY A 34 -2.48 1.22 -16.34
C GLY A 34 -3.33 2.10 -17.26
N HIS A 35 -2.74 3.20 -17.74
CA HIS A 35 -3.42 4.26 -18.51
C HIS A 35 -4.14 3.74 -19.77
N ASP A 36 -3.63 2.65 -20.38
CA ASP A 36 -4.16 2.09 -21.62
C ASP A 36 -5.36 1.14 -21.43
N SER A 37 -5.61 0.64 -20.21
CA SER A 37 -6.62 -0.38 -19.92
C SER A 37 -8.08 0.11 -19.98
N MET A 38 -8.29 1.44 -19.95
CA MET A 38 -9.60 2.08 -19.76
C MET A 38 -10.22 2.63 -21.07
N THR A 39 -9.68 2.25 -22.24
CA THR A 39 -10.06 2.81 -23.54
C THR A 39 -11.41 2.33 -24.11
N CYS A 40 -12.20 1.52 -23.38
CA CYS A 40 -13.57 1.17 -23.78
C CYS A 40 -14.47 0.77 -22.59
N PRO A 41 -15.80 1.02 -22.57
CA PRO A 41 -16.50 1.28 -21.30
C PRO A 41 -17.07 0.05 -20.54
N ARG A 42 -17.32 -1.09 -21.20
CA ARG A 42 -18.23 -2.11 -20.62
C ARG A 42 -17.57 -3.34 -20.00
N GLN A 43 -16.53 -3.89 -20.62
CA GLN A 43 -15.80 -5.06 -20.10
C GLN A 43 -14.65 -4.75 -19.13
N PRO A 44 -13.91 -3.63 -19.25
CA PRO A 44 -12.78 -3.39 -18.37
C PRO A 44 -13.19 -2.92 -16.97
N VAL A 45 -14.37 -2.33 -16.77
CA VAL A 45 -14.82 -1.94 -15.42
C VAL A 45 -15.12 -3.15 -14.53
N LEU A 46 -15.85 -4.14 -15.05
CA LEU A 46 -16.10 -5.39 -14.32
C LEU A 46 -14.78 -6.14 -14.04
N ARG A 47 -13.88 -6.20 -15.02
CA ARG A 47 -12.55 -6.80 -14.85
C ARG A 47 -11.69 -6.06 -13.82
N ALA A 48 -11.72 -4.72 -13.82
CA ALA A 48 -11.01 -3.90 -12.85
C ALA A 48 -11.57 -4.11 -11.45
N ARG A 49 -12.91 -4.14 -11.29
CA ARG A 49 -13.56 -4.48 -10.03
C ARG A 49 -13.11 -5.84 -9.50
N ASP A 50 -13.20 -6.88 -10.33
CA ASP A 50 -12.87 -8.25 -9.92
C ASP A 50 -11.39 -8.39 -9.59
N ALA A 51 -10.52 -7.78 -10.40
CA ALA A 51 -9.08 -7.75 -10.13
C ALA A 51 -8.76 -7.02 -8.81
N LEU A 52 -9.37 -5.86 -8.55
CA LEU A 52 -9.19 -5.13 -7.29
C LEU A 52 -9.68 -5.93 -6.09
N ALA A 53 -10.81 -6.64 -6.21
CA ALA A 53 -11.32 -7.51 -5.15
C ALA A 53 -10.36 -8.68 -4.87
N ASP A 54 -9.86 -9.35 -5.90
CA ASP A 54 -8.88 -10.44 -5.76
C ASP A 54 -7.60 -9.96 -5.06
N ARG A 55 -7.12 -8.76 -5.40
CA ARG A 55 -5.89 -8.19 -4.83
C ARG A 55 -6.10 -7.75 -3.39
N LEU A 56 -7.28 -7.21 -3.05
CA LEU A 56 -7.68 -6.94 -1.68
C LEU A 56 -7.70 -8.21 -0.83
N PHE A 57 -8.29 -9.30 -1.34
CA PHE A 57 -8.24 -10.60 -0.65
C PHE A 57 -6.80 -11.11 -0.48
N GLY A 58 -5.93 -10.87 -1.46
CA GLY A 58 -4.50 -11.14 -1.36
C GLY A 58 -3.82 -10.41 -0.19
N ILE A 59 -4.08 -9.11 -0.03
CA ILE A 59 -3.54 -8.31 1.09
C ILE A 59 -4.05 -8.87 2.44
N LEU A 60 -5.35 -9.15 2.55
CA LEU A 60 -5.95 -9.69 3.77
C LEU A 60 -5.38 -11.07 4.12
N ALA A 61 -5.16 -11.92 3.12
CA ALA A 61 -4.53 -13.23 3.30
C ALA A 61 -3.07 -13.09 3.77
N ALA A 62 -2.30 -12.15 3.19
CA ALA A 62 -0.93 -11.88 3.60
C ALA A 62 -0.86 -11.35 5.05
N ALA A 63 -1.78 -10.45 5.43
CA ALA A 63 -1.87 -9.94 6.79
C ALA A 63 -2.22 -11.06 7.79
N ARG A 64 -3.15 -11.94 7.42
CA ARG A 64 -3.52 -13.09 8.26
C ARG A 64 -2.38 -14.11 8.43
N ASP A 65 -1.62 -14.37 7.37
CA ASP A 65 -0.44 -15.24 7.41
C ASP A 65 0.66 -14.66 8.32
N ALA A 66 0.90 -13.35 8.22
CA ALA A 66 1.80 -12.64 9.12
C ALA A 66 1.31 -12.71 10.58
N SER A 67 0.03 -12.46 10.83
CA SER A 67 -0.60 -12.56 12.16
C SER A 67 -0.47 -13.96 12.77
N ARG A 68 -0.66 -15.04 11.99
CA ARG A 68 -0.49 -16.44 12.45
C ARG A 68 0.95 -16.84 12.75
N THR A 69 1.93 -16.07 12.27
CA THR A 69 3.34 -16.28 12.65
C THR A 69 3.59 -15.88 14.11
N PHE A 70 2.73 -15.03 14.67
CA PHE A 70 2.66 -14.72 16.08
C PHE A 70 1.60 -15.63 16.73
N TYR A 71 1.93 -16.31 17.83
CA TYR A 71 1.01 -17.25 18.50
C TYR A 71 -0.40 -16.66 18.69
N ASP A 72 -1.44 -17.35 18.20
CA ASP A 72 -2.89 -17.08 18.37
C ASP A 72 -3.25 -15.65 18.79
N VAL A 73 -2.80 -14.66 18.00
CA VAL A 73 -3.27 -13.29 18.19
C VAL A 73 -4.61 -13.20 17.49
N ASP A 74 -5.70 -13.21 18.26
CA ASP A 74 -7.10 -13.02 17.80
C ASP A 74 -7.33 -11.68 17.07
N GLN A 75 -6.29 -10.85 16.94
CA GLN A 75 -6.29 -9.57 16.25
C GLN A 75 -5.31 -9.62 15.08
N VAL A 76 -5.76 -9.14 13.92
CA VAL A 76 -4.91 -8.97 12.74
C VAL A 76 -3.80 -8.00 13.12
N ALA A 77 -2.60 -8.54 13.36
CA ALA A 77 -1.42 -7.74 13.63
C ALA A 77 -1.12 -6.89 12.39
N VAL A 78 -1.50 -5.61 12.43
CA VAL A 78 -0.86 -4.59 11.61
C VAL A 78 0.62 -4.69 11.96
N ALA A 79 1.51 -4.86 10.96
CA ALA A 79 2.92 -5.18 11.17
C ALA A 79 3.54 -4.29 12.26
N VAL A 80 3.64 -4.84 13.48
CA VAL A 80 4.20 -4.15 14.63
C VAL A 80 5.70 -4.39 14.56
N VAL A 81 6.47 -3.32 14.53
CA VAL A 81 7.92 -3.37 14.72
C VAL A 81 8.16 -3.26 16.21
N SER A 82 8.95 -4.17 16.77
CA SER A 82 9.37 -4.10 18.16
C SER A 82 10.89 -4.15 18.26
N ASP A 83 11.47 -3.26 19.07
CA ASP A 83 12.91 -3.21 19.29
C ASP A 83 13.39 -4.17 20.41
N GLU A 84 14.70 -4.25 20.60
CA GLU A 84 15.33 -5.09 21.62
C GLU A 84 14.98 -4.66 23.06
N THR A 85 14.38 -3.48 23.22
CA THR A 85 13.89 -2.91 24.49
C THR A 85 12.41 -3.13 24.74
N GLY A 86 11.67 -3.67 23.75
CA GLY A 86 10.25 -4.02 23.85
C GLY A 86 9.28 -2.91 23.47
N ASP A 87 9.76 -1.76 22.98
CA ASP A 87 8.89 -0.71 22.44
C ASP A 87 8.32 -1.17 21.09
N SER A 88 7.06 -0.84 20.83
CA SER A 88 6.30 -1.31 19.68
C SER A 88 5.66 -0.17 18.90
N TRP A 89 5.83 -0.14 17.58
CA TRP A 89 5.19 0.85 16.70
C TRP A 89 4.68 0.22 15.40
N ILE A 90 3.80 0.93 14.70
CA ILE A 90 3.28 0.50 13.40
C ILE A 90 4.35 0.73 12.33
N ASP A 91 4.62 -0.30 11.53
CA ASP A 91 5.48 -0.19 10.36
C ASP A 91 4.89 0.80 9.32
N PRO A 92 5.65 1.81 8.87
CA PRO A 92 5.17 2.79 7.90
C PRO A 92 4.70 2.21 6.56
N VAL A 93 5.27 1.08 6.13
CA VAL A 93 4.82 0.36 4.92
C VAL A 93 3.49 -0.32 5.21
N ALA A 94 3.33 -0.97 6.37
CA ALA A 94 2.06 -1.58 6.73
C ALA A 94 0.90 -0.59 6.85
N ASP A 95 1.15 0.63 7.34
CA ASP A 95 0.17 1.72 7.30
C ASP A 95 -0.23 2.11 5.86
N ALA A 96 0.75 2.20 4.95
CA ALA A 96 0.49 2.41 3.52
C ALA A 96 -0.34 1.29 2.90
N VAL A 97 -0.05 0.03 3.27
CA VAL A 97 -0.79 -1.15 2.80
C VAL A 97 -2.24 -1.14 3.30
N GLY A 98 -2.48 -0.70 4.54
CA GLY A 98 -3.83 -0.47 5.05
C GLY A 98 -4.60 0.58 4.24
N THR A 99 -3.92 1.67 3.87
CA THR A 99 -4.48 2.72 3.02
C THR A 99 -4.82 2.21 1.61
N LEU A 100 -3.94 1.41 1.01
CA LEU A 100 -4.18 0.75 -0.28
C LEU A 100 -5.39 -0.19 -0.21
N ALA A 101 -5.48 -1.04 0.82
CA ALA A 101 -6.62 -1.93 1.01
C ALA A 101 -7.94 -1.16 1.11
N ALA A 102 -7.98 -0.06 1.87
CA ALA A 102 -9.15 0.79 2.00
C ALA A 102 -9.53 1.49 0.68
N ALA A 103 -8.54 1.95 -0.10
CA ALA A 103 -8.77 2.51 -1.42
C ALA A 103 -9.38 1.46 -2.38
N MET A 104 -8.81 0.25 -2.43
CA MET A 104 -9.33 -0.84 -3.27
C MET A 104 -10.74 -1.27 -2.88
N ALA A 105 -11.04 -1.36 -1.59
CA ALA A 105 -12.38 -1.70 -1.11
C ALA A 105 -13.43 -0.66 -1.51
N ARG A 106 -13.09 0.63 -1.38
CA ARG A 106 -13.94 1.73 -1.85
C ARG A 106 -14.15 1.66 -3.37
N ALA A 107 -13.07 1.48 -4.13
CA ALA A 107 -13.14 1.32 -5.58
C ALA A 107 -14.03 0.14 -5.99
N ALA A 108 -13.84 -1.05 -5.41
CA ALA A 108 -14.65 -2.21 -5.73
C ALA A 108 -16.15 -1.99 -5.39
N THR A 109 -16.44 -1.36 -4.26
CA THR A 109 -17.82 -1.03 -3.84
C THR A 109 -18.47 -0.08 -4.84
N VAL A 110 -17.75 0.98 -5.21
CA VAL A 110 -18.18 1.98 -6.19
C VAL A 110 -18.43 1.36 -7.57
N LEU A 111 -17.49 0.57 -8.07
CA LEU A 111 -17.60 -0.09 -9.37
C LEU A 111 -18.72 -1.14 -9.40
N THR A 112 -19.11 -1.69 -8.25
CA THR A 112 -20.26 -2.60 -8.15
C THR A 112 -21.59 -1.87 -8.32
N GLY A 113 -21.68 -0.62 -7.84
CA GLY A 113 -22.89 0.21 -7.97
C GLY A 113 -23.11 0.80 -9.35
N MET A 114 -22.07 0.88 -10.19
CA MET A 114 -22.14 1.44 -11.55
C MET A 114 -22.44 0.33 -12.56
N LEU A 115 -23.72 0.03 -12.79
CA LEU A 115 -24.13 -0.82 -13.91
C LEU A 115 -24.02 -0.03 -15.22
N GLY A 116 -23.72 -0.71 -16.33
CA GLY A 116 -23.17 -0.13 -17.57
C GLY A 116 -23.97 0.95 -18.32
N SER A 117 -25.14 1.39 -17.83
CA SER A 117 -25.83 2.61 -18.26
C SER A 117 -25.24 3.87 -17.62
N ASP A 118 -24.75 3.77 -16.39
CA ASP A 118 -24.45 4.92 -15.53
C ASP A 118 -23.07 5.52 -15.83
N LEU A 119 -22.18 4.71 -16.42
CA LEU A 119 -20.85 5.13 -16.90
C LEU A 119 -20.91 5.96 -18.19
N SER A 120 -22.06 6.02 -18.87
CA SER A 120 -22.27 6.87 -20.04
C SER A 120 -22.64 8.32 -19.67
N ASP A 121 -22.99 8.54 -18.40
CA ASP A 121 -23.30 9.86 -17.88
C ASP A 121 -21.98 10.64 -17.69
N THR A 122 -21.94 11.88 -18.21
CA THR A 122 -20.75 12.74 -18.22
C THR A 122 -20.24 13.08 -16.81
N THR A 123 -21.06 12.84 -15.79
CA THR A 123 -20.73 13.06 -14.38
C THR A 123 -20.13 11.84 -13.68
N THR A 124 -20.44 10.62 -14.13
CA THR A 124 -20.03 9.38 -13.46
C THR A 124 -18.64 8.91 -13.89
N GLY A 125 -18.27 9.12 -15.15
CA GLY A 125 -16.95 8.76 -15.69
C GLY A 125 -15.76 9.43 -14.98
N PRO A 126 -15.76 10.77 -14.79
CA PRO A 126 -14.71 11.46 -14.04
C PRO A 126 -14.60 11.02 -12.57
N TRP A 127 -15.74 10.68 -11.94
CA TRP A 127 -15.76 10.23 -10.55
C TRP A 127 -15.20 8.81 -10.39
N ALA A 128 -15.55 7.89 -11.29
CA ALA A 128 -14.96 6.56 -11.37
C ALA A 128 -13.43 6.63 -11.60
N GLY A 129 -12.99 7.57 -12.43
CA GLY A 129 -11.57 7.88 -12.64
C GLY A 129 -10.87 8.30 -11.33
N GLY A 130 -11.47 9.22 -10.58
CA GLY A 130 -10.91 9.70 -9.32
C GLY A 130 -10.72 8.60 -8.27
N VAL A 131 -11.68 7.68 -8.13
CA VAL A 131 -11.55 6.56 -7.18
C VAL A 131 -10.46 5.56 -7.60
N LEU A 132 -10.23 5.38 -8.91
CA LEU A 132 -9.14 4.54 -9.40
C LEU A 132 -7.77 5.24 -9.29
N ASP A 133 -7.73 6.57 -9.43
CA ASP A 133 -6.53 7.37 -9.16
C ASP A 133 -6.12 7.30 -7.68
N ASP A 134 -7.08 7.31 -6.75
CA ASP A 134 -6.81 7.09 -5.33
C ASP A 134 -6.15 5.73 -5.07
N VAL A 135 -6.58 4.68 -5.77
CA VAL A 135 -5.96 3.35 -5.69
C VAL A 135 -4.53 3.36 -6.25
N ARG A 136 -4.30 4.00 -7.40
CA ARG A 136 -2.96 4.15 -7.99
C ARG A 136 -2.01 4.90 -7.05
N ASN A 137 -2.48 6.02 -6.48
CA ASN A 137 -1.70 6.81 -5.54
C ASN A 137 -1.34 6.01 -4.29
N ALA A 138 -2.29 5.25 -3.74
CA ALA A 138 -2.02 4.39 -2.58
C ALA A 138 -1.05 3.24 -2.91
N ALA A 139 -1.13 2.67 -4.12
CA ALA A 139 -0.20 1.64 -4.57
C ALA A 139 1.22 2.20 -4.73
N GLY A 140 1.36 3.38 -5.35
CA GLY A 140 2.64 4.09 -5.45
C GLY A 140 3.23 4.44 -4.09
N GLU A 141 2.39 4.77 -3.11
CA GLU A 141 2.82 5.06 -1.74
C GLU A 141 3.39 3.82 -1.02
N VAL A 142 2.78 2.64 -1.22
CA VAL A 142 3.33 1.36 -0.70
C VAL A 142 4.71 1.11 -1.28
N ILE A 143 4.87 1.26 -2.61
CA ILE A 143 6.14 1.04 -3.30
C ILE A 143 7.20 2.02 -2.78
N ARG A 144 6.86 3.31 -2.72
CA ARG A 144 7.76 4.37 -2.26
C ARG A 144 8.22 4.17 -0.82
N ARG A 145 7.33 3.77 0.08
CA ARG A 145 7.71 3.51 1.48
C ARG A 145 8.55 2.24 1.63
N ALA A 146 8.28 1.21 0.84
CA ALA A 146 9.05 -0.02 0.84
C ALA A 146 10.48 0.16 0.29
N GLU A 147 10.67 1.07 -0.67
CA GLU A 147 12.00 1.43 -1.20
C GLU A 147 12.80 2.33 -0.25
N GLY A 148 12.18 2.81 0.83
CA GLY A 148 12.76 3.76 1.78
C GLY A 148 12.86 5.18 1.21
N PRO A 149 13.31 6.17 2.00
CA PRO A 149 13.66 7.46 1.43
C PRO A 149 14.78 7.23 0.41
N ALA A 150 14.45 7.29 -0.87
CA ALA A 150 15.44 7.46 -1.92
C ALA A 150 16.39 8.56 -1.44
N ALA A 151 17.67 8.21 -1.30
CA ALA A 151 18.73 9.06 -0.80
C ALA A 151 18.43 10.54 -1.08
N GLY A 152 18.39 11.34 -0.01
CA GLY A 152 18.44 12.79 -0.13
C GLY A 152 19.62 13.12 -1.04
N ARG A 153 19.31 13.45 -2.29
CA ARG A 153 20.28 14.03 -3.21
C ARG A 153 20.38 15.47 -2.75
N ASP A 154 21.36 15.62 -1.88
CA ASP A 154 22.01 16.83 -1.45
C ASP A 154 22.29 17.74 -2.65
N ASP A 155 21.33 18.60 -3.00
CA ASP A 155 21.58 19.77 -3.83
C ASP A 155 21.61 21.01 -2.92
N GLY A 156 22.73 21.11 -2.20
CA GLY A 156 23.45 22.37 -2.04
C GLY A 156 22.79 23.46 -1.21
N VAL A 157 22.74 23.28 0.12
CA VAL A 157 22.90 24.44 1.01
C VAL A 157 24.37 24.86 0.96
N VAL A 158 24.67 25.89 0.18
CA VAL A 158 25.94 26.63 0.32
C VAL A 158 25.85 27.43 1.62
N PRO A 159 26.70 27.20 2.63
CA PRO A 159 26.76 28.09 3.77
C PRO A 159 27.46 29.38 3.34
N SER A 160 26.68 30.45 3.22
CA SER A 160 27.17 31.83 3.20
C SER A 160 27.93 32.10 4.50
N GLY A 161 29.23 32.38 4.41
CA GLY A 161 30.03 32.80 5.57
C GLY A 161 31.44 33.20 5.17
N GLY A 162 31.64 34.48 4.87
CA GLY A 162 32.94 34.97 4.43
C GLY A 162 33.10 36.49 4.51
N THR A 163 32.80 37.09 5.66
CA THR A 163 33.24 38.42 6.11
C THR A 163 33.03 38.41 7.63
N GLU A 164 33.98 38.66 8.53
CA GLU A 164 34.94 39.77 8.60
C GLU A 164 36.14 39.41 9.50
N SER A 165 37.32 39.89 9.12
CA SER A 165 38.39 40.40 10.01
C SER A 165 39.34 41.20 9.11
N PRO A 166 39.81 42.38 9.53
CA PRO A 166 40.75 42.51 10.64
C PRO A 166 40.35 43.50 11.75
#